data_AF-A0A923XPW6-F1
#
_entry.id   AF-A0A923XPW6-F1
#
_cell.length_a   1.000
_cell.length_b   1.000
_cell.length_c   1.000
_cell.angle_alpha   90.00
_cell.angle_beta   90.00
_cell.angle_gamma   90.00
#
_symmetry.space_group_name_H-M   'P 1'
#
loop_
_entity.id
_entity.type
_entity.pdbx_description
1 polymer ?
#
loop_
_entity_poly.entity_id
_entity_poly.type
_entity_poly.pdbx_seq_one_letter_code
_entity_poly.pdbx_strand_id
1 'polypeptide(L)'
;MPSIRPVKRKSGTSYEVRIHRANLPPQSKTFRTLAEAKKWGNATETKIDNKQNVSRVAESTLFADACADFLANYRNPRGNGPPTAVDKGSVPRNAMHFPKGTKITVITRGKVDGYIPVLMSTPVP
;
A
#
# COMPACT_ATOMS: atom_id res chain seq x y z
N MET A 1 -5.25 14.61 17.25
CA MET A 1 -6.31 15.55 16.85
C MET A 1 -5.80 16.37 15.68
N PRO A 2 -6.55 16.51 14.56
CA PRO A 2 -6.06 17.15 13.34
C PRO A 2 -6.00 18.67 13.54
N SER A 3 -4.89 19.30 13.15
CA SER A 3 -4.80 20.76 13.18
C SER A 3 -5.47 21.31 11.91
N ILE A 4 -6.56 22.07 12.06
CA ILE A 4 -7.25 22.73 10.96
C ILE A 4 -7.02 24.22 11.06
N ARG A 5 -6.45 24.82 10.01
CA ARG A 5 -6.18 26.27 9.95
C ARG A 5 -6.88 26.91 8.75
N PRO A 6 -7.56 28.05 8.93
CA PRO A 6 -8.06 28.83 7.81
C PRO A 6 -6.90 29.51 7.09
N VAL A 7 -6.94 29.47 5.76
CA VAL A 7 -5.97 30.10 4.85
C VAL A 7 -6.75 31.05 3.95
N LYS A 8 -6.58 32.36 4.18
CA LYS A 8 -7.16 33.39 3.31
C LYS A 8 -6.34 33.47 2.02
N ARG A 9 -7.01 33.30 0.87
CA ARG A 9 -6.42 33.47 -0.46
C ARG A 9 -7.17 34.58 -1.19
N LYS A 10 -6.56 35.12 -2.27
CA LYS A 10 -7.22 36.13 -3.13
C LYS A 10 -8.59 35.67 -3.67
N SER A 11 -8.79 34.36 -3.82
CA SER A 11 -10.03 33.74 -4.32
C SER A 11 -11.02 33.28 -3.24
N GLY A 12 -10.73 33.52 -1.95
CA GLY A 12 -11.60 33.14 -0.83
C GLY A 12 -10.87 32.44 0.33
N THR A 13 -11.65 31.96 1.30
CA THR A 13 -11.12 31.22 2.46
C THR A 13 -11.03 29.73 2.13
N SER A 14 -9.83 29.15 2.27
CA SER A 14 -9.60 27.71 2.23
C SER A 14 -9.23 27.19 3.62
N TYR A 15 -9.35 25.89 3.85
CA TYR A 15 -9.01 25.26 5.14
C TYR A 15 -7.91 24.23 4.92
N GLU A 16 -6.77 24.41 5.56
CA GLU A 16 -5.69 23.43 5.53
C GLU A 16 -5.78 22.54 6.75
N VAL A 17 -5.72 21.23 6.53
CA VAL A 17 -5.67 20.21 7.58
C VAL A 17 -4.27 19.62 7.60
N ARG A 18 -3.68 19.55 8.79
CA ARG A 18 -2.38 18.94 9.05
C ARG A 18 -2.51 17.86 10.12
N ILE A 19 -1.94 16.70 9.84
CA ILE A 19 -1.88 15.57 10.76
C ILE A 19 -0.42 15.25 11.01
N HIS A 20 -0.02 15.42 12.26
CA HIS A 20 1.30 15.08 12.77
C HIS A 20 1.12 13.97 13.80
N ARG A 21 1.65 12.79 13.52
CA ARG A 21 1.70 11.65 14.45
C ARG A 21 3.13 11.14 14.55
N ALA A 22 3.52 10.70 15.74
CA ALA A 22 4.83 10.08 15.96
C ALA A 22 4.99 8.86 15.03
N ASN A 23 6.17 8.71 14.44
CA ASN A 23 6.55 7.61 13.53
C ASN A 23 5.73 7.51 12.22
N LEU A 24 5.01 8.57 11.83
CA LEU A 24 4.32 8.65 10.55
C LEU A 24 4.74 9.91 9.79
N PRO A 25 4.82 9.86 8.45
CA PRO A 25 5.12 11.04 7.66
C PRO A 25 4.00 12.10 7.84
N PRO A 26 4.35 13.39 7.93
CA PRO A 26 3.37 14.45 8.07
C PRO A 26 2.45 14.49 6.85
N GLN A 27 1.14 14.51 7.11
CA GLN A 27 0.12 14.60 6.06
C GLN A 27 -0.55 15.96 6.10
N SER A 28 -0.68 16.60 4.94
CA SER A 28 -1.38 17.87 4.81
C SER A 28 -2.23 17.91 3.55
N LYS A 29 -3.41 18.55 3.66
CA LYS A 29 -4.30 18.76 2.53
C LYS A 29 -5.15 20.02 2.74
N THR A 30 -5.42 20.74 1.65
CA THR A 30 -6.25 21.95 1.65
C THR A 30 -7.62 21.68 1.04
N PHE A 31 -8.66 22.24 1.65
CA PHE A 31 -10.06 22.12 1.24
C PHE A 31 -10.70 23.49 1.06
N ARG A 32 -11.80 23.56 0.31
CA ARG A 32 -12.57 24.80 0.13
C ARG A 32 -13.52 25.03 1.30
N THR A 33 -14.04 23.96 1.91
CA THR A 33 -15.01 24.05 3.00
C THR A 33 -14.48 23.47 4.31
N LEU A 34 -14.96 24.00 5.44
CA LEU A 34 -14.61 23.51 6.77
C LEU A 34 -15.18 22.10 7.03
N ALA A 35 -16.35 21.80 6.46
CA ALA A 35 -16.98 20.48 6.57
C ALA A 35 -16.12 19.39 5.92
N GLU A 36 -15.61 19.63 4.71
CA GLU A 36 -14.69 18.70 4.03
C GLU A 36 -13.38 18.52 4.80
N ALA A 37 -12.83 19.62 5.33
CA ALA A 37 -11.62 19.59 6.15
C ALA A 37 -11.80 18.70 7.40
N LYS A 38 -12.91 18.87 8.14
CA LYS A 38 -13.23 18.03 9.30
C LYS A 38 -13.43 16.56 8.90
N LYS A 39 -14.20 16.29 7.85
CA LYS A 39 -14.46 14.92 7.37
C LYS A 39 -13.17 14.20 7.00
N TRP A 40 -12.27 14.87 6.28
CA TRP A 40 -10.99 14.29 5.89
C TRP A 40 -10.04 14.09 7.07
N GLY A 41 -9.97 15.06 7.99
CA GLY A 41 -9.16 14.96 9.21
C GLY A 41 -9.56 13.73 10.05
N ASN A 42 -10.86 13.61 10.35
CA ASN A 42 -11.39 12.49 11.13
C ASN A 42 -11.16 11.16 10.42
N ALA A 43 -11.47 11.05 9.13
CA ALA A 43 -11.29 9.81 8.37
C ALA A 43 -9.82 9.37 8.31
N THR A 44 -8.89 10.33 8.24
CA THR A 44 -7.45 10.04 8.19
C THR A 44 -6.93 9.61 9.57
N GLU A 45 -7.37 10.26 10.65
CA GLU A 45 -7.05 9.81 12.01
C GLU A 45 -7.61 8.41 12.29
N THR A 46 -8.87 8.13 11.95
CA THR A 46 -9.46 6.80 12.13
C THR A 46 -8.69 5.72 11.37
N LYS A 47 -8.21 6.02 10.16
CA LYS A 47 -7.36 5.08 9.39
C LYS A 47 -6.04 4.83 10.10
N ILE A 48 -5.40 5.87 10.61
CA ILE A 48 -4.15 5.79 11.37
C ILE A 48 -4.35 4.98 12.66
N ASP A 49 -5.43 5.23 13.40
CA ASP A 49 -5.78 4.52 14.64
C ASP A 49 -6.02 3.03 14.39
N ASN A 50 -6.73 2.71 13.31
CA ASN A 50 -6.99 1.33 12.89
C ASN A 50 -5.78 0.64 12.23
N LYS A 51 -4.59 1.26 12.25
CA LYS A 51 -3.37 0.79 11.57
C LYS A 51 -3.60 0.48 10.08
N GLN A 52 -4.59 1.11 9.46
CA GLN A 52 -4.81 1.00 8.02
C GLN A 52 -3.75 1.84 7.31
N ASN A 53 -3.09 1.23 6.32
CA ASN A 53 -1.96 1.86 5.65
C ASN A 53 -2.43 3.11 4.89
N VAL A 54 -2.10 4.30 5.41
CA VAL A 54 -2.35 5.58 4.72
C VAL A 54 -1.16 5.88 3.82
N SER A 55 -0.87 4.99 2.87
CA SER A 55 0.15 5.27 1.86
C SER A 55 -0.41 6.22 0.80
N ARG A 56 0.40 7.21 0.42
CA ARG A 56 0.20 8.03 -0.79
C ARG A 56 0.07 7.10 -1.98
N VAL A 57 -0.99 7.30 -2.78
CA VAL A 57 -1.22 6.70 -4.11
C VAL A 57 -0.64 5.29 -4.21
N ALA A 58 -1.39 4.33 -3.70
CA ALA A 58 -1.22 2.94 -4.04
C ALA A 58 -1.22 2.82 -5.58
N GLU A 59 -0.07 2.66 -6.20
CA GLU A 59 -0.01 2.15 -7.56
C GLU A 59 -0.89 0.91 -7.62
N SER A 60 -1.72 0.80 -8.66
CA SER A 60 -2.68 -0.28 -8.84
C SER A 60 -2.02 -1.60 -9.21
N THR A 61 -0.77 -1.80 -8.79
CA THR A 61 0.03 -2.96 -9.11
C THR A 61 -0.59 -4.18 -8.45
N LEU A 62 -0.94 -5.15 -9.29
CA LEU A 62 -1.44 -6.42 -8.80
C LEU A 62 -0.29 -7.19 -8.19
N PHE A 63 -0.61 -8.02 -7.20
CA PHE A 63 0.39 -8.88 -6.56
C PHE A 63 1.10 -9.80 -7.56
N ALA A 64 0.34 -10.33 -8.53
CA ALA A 64 0.89 -11.15 -9.60
C ALA A 64 1.94 -10.39 -10.43
N ASP A 65 1.67 -9.14 -10.78
CA ASP A 65 2.57 -8.30 -11.59
C ASP A 65 3.87 -8.02 -10.82
N ALA A 66 3.78 -7.67 -9.53
CA ALA A 66 4.96 -7.47 -8.71
C ALA A 66 5.77 -8.76 -8.46
N CYS A 67 5.11 -9.91 -8.36
CA CYS A 67 5.83 -11.19 -8.28
C CYS A 67 6.56 -11.51 -9.60
N ALA A 68 5.94 -11.23 -10.75
CA ALA A 68 6.57 -11.42 -12.06
C ALA A 68 7.76 -10.47 -12.24
N ASP A 69 7.61 -9.19 -11.87
CA ASP A 69 8.70 -8.20 -11.90
C ASP A 69 9.83 -8.57 -10.96
N PHE A 70 9.51 -9.08 -9.76
CA PHE A 70 10.53 -9.57 -8.84
C PHE A 70 11.31 -10.71 -9.48
N LEU A 71 10.65 -11.75 -10.00
CA LEU A 71 11.34 -12.87 -10.65
C LEU A 71 12.21 -12.46 -11.84
N ALA A 72 11.70 -11.55 -12.69
CA ALA A 72 12.43 -11.06 -13.85
C ALA A 72 13.71 -10.30 -13.48
N ASN A 73 13.71 -9.62 -12.33
CA ASN A 73 14.83 -8.78 -11.88
C ASN A 73 15.58 -9.37 -10.68
N TYR A 74 15.18 -10.53 -10.17
CA TYR A 74 15.77 -11.14 -8.99
C TYR A 74 17.13 -11.73 -9.34
N ARG A 75 18.19 -11.00 -9.00
CA ARG A 75 19.55 -11.49 -9.06
C ARG A 75 19.88 -12.17 -7.73
N ASN A 76 20.04 -13.49 -7.75
CA ASN A 76 20.41 -14.25 -6.55
C ASN A 76 21.75 -13.72 -6.01
N PRO A 77 21.79 -13.15 -4.79
CA PRO A 77 23.02 -12.57 -4.24
C PRO A 77 24.07 -13.62 -3.85
N ARG A 78 23.73 -14.91 -3.87
CA ARG A 78 24.61 -16.03 -3.47
C ARG A 78 25.02 -16.96 -4.62
N GLY A 79 24.56 -16.71 -5.85
CA GLY A 79 24.83 -17.58 -7.00
C GLY A 79 25.59 -16.84 -8.10
N ASN A 80 26.81 -17.32 -8.43
CA ASN A 80 27.58 -16.88 -9.60
C ASN A 80 27.01 -17.44 -10.93
N GLY A 81 25.69 -17.42 -11.09
CA GLY A 81 25.00 -17.86 -12.31
C GLY A 81 24.30 -16.68 -12.98
N PRO A 82 24.18 -16.66 -14.32
CA PRO A 82 23.37 -15.67 -15.00
C PRO A 82 21.91 -15.75 -14.47
N PRO A 83 21.20 -14.61 -14.40
CA PRO A 83 19.79 -14.62 -14.02
C PRO A 83 19.05 -15.58 -14.95
N THR A 84 18.43 -16.61 -14.37
CA THR A 84 17.59 -17.52 -15.13
C THR A 84 16.44 -16.68 -15.67
N ALA A 85 16.39 -16.46 -16.98
CA ALA A 85 15.37 -15.64 -17.60
C ALA A 85 14.01 -16.31 -17.37
N VAL A 86 13.30 -15.87 -16.32
CA VAL A 86 11.94 -16.29 -16.06
C VAL A 86 11.06 -15.47 -17.00
N ASP A 87 10.28 -16.14 -17.84
CA ASP A 87 9.40 -15.49 -18.80
C ASP A 87 8.45 -14.52 -18.09
N LYS A 88 8.25 -13.31 -18.63
CA LYS A 88 7.46 -12.24 -18.00
C LYS A 88 5.98 -12.60 -17.77
N GLY A 89 5.51 -13.69 -18.39
CA GLY A 89 4.18 -14.27 -18.16
C GLY A 89 4.12 -15.36 -17.07
N SER A 90 5.27 -15.78 -16.53
CA SER A 90 5.34 -16.86 -15.54
C SER A 90 5.06 -16.33 -14.14
N VAL A 91 3.79 -16.32 -13.75
CA VAL A 91 3.41 -16.14 -12.35
C VAL A 91 3.87 -17.39 -11.58
N PRO A 92 4.60 -17.26 -10.45
CA PRO A 92 4.98 -18.44 -9.69
C PRO A 92 3.72 -19.22 -9.31
N ARG A 93 3.74 -20.54 -9.47
CA ARG A 93 2.59 -21.43 -9.17
C ARG A 93 2.07 -21.22 -7.73
N ASN A 94 2.96 -20.77 -6.84
CA ASN A 94 2.67 -20.40 -5.46
C ASN A 94 2.15 -18.97 -5.25
N ALA A 95 2.12 -18.10 -6.25
CA ALA A 95 1.35 -16.83 -6.21
C ALA A 95 -0.07 -17.00 -6.79
N MET A 96 -0.34 -18.15 -7.40
CA MET A 96 -1.64 -18.52 -7.98
C MET A 96 -2.74 -18.76 -6.93
N HIS A 97 -2.37 -18.96 -5.65
CA HIS A 97 -3.33 -19.17 -4.57
C HIS A 97 -3.76 -17.86 -3.90
N PHE A 98 -3.12 -16.72 -4.21
CA PHE A 98 -3.70 -15.42 -3.88
C PHE A 98 -4.88 -15.16 -4.83
N PRO A 99 -6.01 -14.62 -4.33
CA PRO A 99 -7.16 -14.32 -5.18
C PRO A 99 -6.74 -13.43 -6.36
N LYS A 100 -7.12 -13.83 -7.58
CA LYS A 100 -6.84 -13.06 -8.80
C LYS A 100 -7.33 -11.62 -8.64
N GLY A 101 -6.50 -10.65 -9.04
CA GLY A 101 -6.81 -9.22 -8.90
C GLY A 101 -6.52 -8.62 -7.52
N THR A 102 -5.86 -9.35 -6.62
CA THR A 102 -5.42 -8.78 -5.34
C THR A 102 -4.37 -7.70 -5.58
N LYS A 103 -4.71 -6.47 -5.19
CA LYS A 103 -3.75 -5.36 -5.16
C LYS A 103 -2.78 -5.55 -4.00
N ILE A 104 -1.50 -5.27 -4.22
CA ILE A 104 -0.44 -5.36 -3.20
C ILE A 104 -0.81 -4.57 -1.94
N THR A 105 -1.51 -3.45 -2.12
CA THR A 105 -1.89 -2.54 -1.04
C THR A 105 -2.96 -3.09 -0.09
N VAL A 106 -3.62 -4.18 -0.47
CA VAL A 106 -4.60 -4.89 0.36
C VAL A 106 -3.96 -6.12 1.05
N ILE A 107 -2.68 -6.39 0.78
CA ILE A 107 -1.93 -7.46 1.43
C ILE A 107 -1.49 -6.96 2.80
N THR A 108 -2.14 -7.49 3.83
CA THR A 108 -1.79 -7.24 5.23
C THR A 108 -1.01 -8.43 5.79
N ARG A 109 -0.29 -8.21 6.89
CA ARG A 109 0.41 -9.28 7.60
C ARG A 109 -0.50 -10.48 7.92
N GLY A 110 -1.73 -10.23 8.37
CA GLY A 110 -2.70 -11.30 8.61
C GLY A 110 -3.10 -12.10 7.36
N LYS A 111 -3.14 -11.48 6.18
CA LYS A 111 -3.38 -12.22 4.92
C LYS A 111 -2.18 -13.06 4.51
N VAL A 112 -0.96 -12.58 4.78
CA VAL A 112 0.27 -13.35 4.56
C VAL A 112 0.35 -14.52 5.54
N ASP A 113 0.05 -14.28 6.82
CA ASP A 113 0.10 -15.30 7.87
C ASP A 113 -0.94 -16.41 7.63
N GLY A 114 -2.13 -16.07 7.12
CA GLY A 114 -3.12 -17.06 6.69
C GLY A 114 -2.73 -17.81 5.40
N TYR A 115 -1.80 -17.28 4.63
CA TYR A 115 -1.31 -17.89 3.38
C TYR A 115 -0.21 -18.92 3.61
N ILE A 116 0.63 -18.69 4.62
CA ILE A 116 1.75 -19.58 4.95
C ILE A 116 1.29 -21.04 5.17
N PRO A 117 0.21 -21.33 5.94
CA PRO A 117 -0.29 -22.69 6.09
C PRO A 117 -0.73 -23.33 4.77
N VAL A 118 -1.34 -22.56 3.86
CA VAL A 118 -1.81 -23.06 2.55
C VAL A 118 -0.62 -23.48 1.68
N LEU A 119 0.46 -22.70 1.67
CA LEU A 119 1.70 -23.04 0.97
C LEU A 119 2.41 -24.27 1.57
N MET A 120 2.32 -24.45 2.88
CA MET A 120 2.96 -25.57 3.59
C MET A 120 2.14 -26.86 3.49
N SER A 121 0.87 -26.77 3.08
CA SER A 121 -0.04 -27.91 2.92
C SER A 121 -0.06 -28.49 1.51
N THR A 122 0.46 -27.75 0.51
CA THR A 122 0.59 -28.27 -0.85
C THR A 122 1.79 -29.21 -0.94
N PRO A 123 1.61 -30.50 -1.29
CA PRO A 123 2.73 -31.41 -1.47
C PRO A 123 3.61 -30.92 -2.62
N VAL A 124 4.91 -30.75 -2.33
CA VAL A 124 5.93 -30.43 -3.33
C VAL A 124 6.18 -31.70 -4.15
N PRO A 125 5.97 -31.70 -5.48
CA PRO A 125 6.31 -32.83 -6.33
C PRO A 125 7.82 -33.00 -6.49
#